data_AF-Q6SPP6-F1
#
_entry.id   AF-Q6SPP6-F1
#
_cell.length_a   1.000
_cell.length_b   1.000
_cell.length_c   1.000
_cell.angle_alpha   90.00
_cell.angle_beta   90.00
_cell.angle_gamma   90.00
#
_symmetry.space_group_name_H-M   'P 1'
#
loop_
_entity.id
_entity.type
_entity.pdbx_description
1 polymer ?
#
loop_
_entity_poly.entity_id
_entity_poly.type
_entity_poly.pdbx_seq_one_letter_code
_entity_poly.pdbx_strand_id
1 'polypeptide(L)'
;ELLEETLFLTVNIIDRFLARENVVRKKLQLAGVTAMLLACKYEEVSVPVVEDLILICDRAYTRADILEMERRIVNTLNFNMSVPTPYCFMRRFLKAAQSEKKLELLS
;
A
#
# COMPACT_ATOMS: atom_id res chain seq x y z
N GLU A 1 -5.83 -4.39 12.89
CA GLU A 1 -6.24 -3.30 11.98
C GLU A 1 -4.97 -2.68 11.43
N LEU A 2 -4.91 -2.33 10.15
CA LEU A 2 -3.73 -1.71 9.54
C LEU A 2 -3.73 -0.21 9.81
N LEU A 3 -2.54 0.39 9.82
CA LEU A 3 -2.35 1.83 9.95
C LEU A 3 -2.92 2.58 8.73
N GLU A 4 -3.35 3.82 8.93
CA GLU A 4 -3.80 4.70 7.85
C GLU A 4 -2.65 4.99 6.89
N GLU A 5 -1.43 5.17 7.40
CA GLU A 5 -0.20 5.31 6.60
C GLU A 5 -0.07 4.18 5.57
N THR A 6 -0.35 2.93 5.97
CA THR A 6 -0.29 1.76 5.10
C THR A 6 -1.27 1.86 3.94
N LEU A 7 -2.50 2.35 4.18
CA LEU A 7 -3.50 2.57 3.13
C LEU A 7 -3.03 3.64 2.14
N PHE A 8 -2.59 4.79 2.63
CA PHE A 8 -2.14 5.89 1.78
C PHE A 8 -0.90 5.51 0.96
N LEU A 9 0.05 4.77 1.56
CA LEU A 9 1.20 4.25 0.84
C LEU A 9 0.80 3.20 -0.20
N THR A 10 -0.15 2.31 0.12
CA THR A 10 -0.68 1.33 -0.84
C THR A 10 -1.22 2.00 -2.10
N VAL A 11 -2.07 3.02 -1.94
CA VAL A 11 -2.62 3.79 -3.08
C VAL A 11 -1.50 4.47 -3.87
N ASN A 12 -0.53 5.08 -3.18
CA ASN A 12 0.62 5.71 -3.84
C ASN A 12 1.43 4.72 -4.69
N ILE A 13 1.68 3.52 -4.18
CA ILE A 13 2.41 2.46 -4.90
C ILE A 13 1.62 2.04 -6.14
N ILE A 14 0.31 1.80 -6.01
CA ILE A 14 -0.56 1.40 -7.12
C ILE A 14 -0.51 2.44 -8.25
N ASP A 15 -0.75 3.71 -7.92
CA ASP A 15 -0.81 4.78 -8.91
C ASP A 15 0.54 4.95 -9.64
N ARG A 16 1.64 4.97 -8.90
CA ARG A 16 2.99 5.12 -9.49
C ARG A 16 3.39 3.92 -10.34
N PHE A 17 2.96 2.72 -9.95
CA PHE A 17 3.21 1.50 -10.71
C PHE A 17 2.42 1.50 -12.02
N LEU A 18 1.10 1.74 -11.95
CA LEU A 18 0.22 1.76 -13.12
C LEU A 18 0.51 2.92 -14.08
N ALA A 19 1.13 4.00 -13.60
CA ALA A 19 1.61 5.08 -14.46
C ALA A 19 2.77 4.66 -15.38
N ARG A 20 3.49 3.57 -15.07
CA ARG A 20 4.66 3.09 -15.81
C ARG A 20 4.44 1.73 -16.48
N GLU A 21 3.59 0.90 -15.90
CA GLU A 21 3.34 -0.47 -16.32
C GLU A 21 1.89 -0.66 -16.76
N ASN A 22 1.70 -1.27 -17.93
CA ASN A 22 0.37 -1.63 -18.39
C ASN A 22 -0.03 -3.01 -17.83
N VAL A 23 -0.99 -3.02 -16.90
CA VAL A 23 -1.47 -4.23 -16.24
C VAL A 23 -2.83 -4.61 -16.79
N VAL A 24 -2.96 -5.84 -17.29
CA VAL A 24 -4.25 -6.37 -17.75
C VAL A 24 -5.27 -6.38 -16.60
N ARG A 25 -6.53 -6.06 -16.90
CA ARG A 25 -7.62 -5.94 -15.91
C ARG A 25 -7.69 -7.12 -14.91
N LYS A 26 -7.49 -8.35 -15.39
CA LYS A 26 -7.51 -9.58 -14.57
C LYS A 26 -6.39 -9.64 -13.52
N LYS A 27 -5.30 -8.86 -13.67
CA LYS A 27 -4.16 -8.80 -12.75
C LYS A 27 -4.17 -7.55 -11.85
N LEU A 28 -5.20 -6.70 -11.92
CA LEU A 28 -5.27 -5.48 -11.10
C LEU A 28 -5.40 -5.80 -9.60
N GLN A 29 -6.20 -6.83 -9.25
CA GLN A 29 -6.30 -7.26 -7.85
C GLN A 29 -4.96 -7.80 -7.34
N LEU A 30 -4.23 -8.60 -8.14
CA LEU A 30 -2.88 -9.06 -7.81
C LEU A 30 -1.92 -7.87 -7.57
N ALA A 31 -1.93 -6.86 -8.45
CA ALA A 31 -1.12 -5.66 -8.27
C ALA A 31 -1.50 -4.90 -6.98
N GLY A 32 -2.79 -4.76 -6.70
CA GLY A 32 -3.30 -4.10 -5.50
C GLY A 32 -2.89 -4.80 -4.20
N VAL A 33 -3.10 -6.12 -4.09
CA VAL A 33 -2.72 -6.84 -2.86
C VAL A 33 -1.21 -6.94 -2.67
N THR A 34 -0.45 -6.95 -3.75
CA THR A 34 1.01 -6.93 -3.68
C THR A 34 1.53 -5.54 -3.29
N ALA A 35 0.91 -4.47 -3.79
CA ALA A 35 1.19 -3.11 -3.34
C ALA A 35 0.87 -2.94 -1.85
N MET A 36 -0.24 -3.51 -1.38
CA MET A 36 -0.60 -3.53 0.04
C MET A 36 0.42 -4.30 0.88
N LEU A 37 0.88 -5.47 0.43
CA LEU A 37 1.95 -6.22 1.09
C LEU A 37 3.22 -5.38 1.25
N LEU A 38 3.61 -4.67 0.19
CA LEU A 38 4.78 -3.80 0.19
C LEU A 38 4.61 -2.62 1.16
N ALA A 39 3.43 -2.00 1.19
CA ALA A 39 3.13 -0.94 2.16
C ALA A 39 3.17 -1.48 3.59
N CYS A 40 2.59 -2.64 3.86
CA CYS A 40 2.64 -3.27 5.18
C CYS A 40 4.09 -3.55 5.60
N LYS A 41 4.94 -4.06 4.72
CA LYS A 41 6.36 -4.28 5.01
C LYS A 41 7.12 -3.00 5.36
N TYR A 42 6.59 -1.84 4.95
CA TYR A 42 7.25 -0.55 5.11
C TYR A 42 6.75 0.20 6.36
N GLU A 43 5.45 0.18 6.63
CA GLU A 43 4.82 0.96 7.71
C GLU A 43 4.45 0.13 8.95
N GLU A 44 4.15 -1.17 8.79
CA GLU A 44 3.65 -2.01 9.89
C GLU A 44 4.77 -2.67 10.69
N VAL A 45 4.57 -2.75 12.01
CA VAL A 45 5.44 -3.56 12.89
C VAL A 45 5.19 -5.06 12.65
N SER A 46 3.95 -5.44 12.38
CA SER A 46 3.53 -6.82 12.15
C SER A 46 2.91 -6.95 10.76
N VAL A 47 3.66 -7.53 9.84
CA VAL A 47 3.26 -7.69 8.44
C VAL A 47 2.38 -8.94 8.29
N PRO A 48 1.26 -8.88 7.54
CA PRO A 48 0.49 -10.08 7.21
C PRO A 48 1.33 -11.07 6.39
N VAL A 49 1.10 -12.37 6.61
CA VAL A 49 1.79 -13.39 5.82
C VAL A 49 1.20 -13.48 4.42
N VAL A 50 1.97 -13.96 3.45
CA VAL A 50 1.52 -14.04 2.05
C VAL A 50 0.29 -14.93 1.90
N GLU A 51 0.21 -15.95 2.75
CA GLU A 51 -0.89 -16.91 2.83
C GLU A 51 -2.23 -16.23 3.20
N ASP A 52 -2.20 -15.18 4.04
CA ASP A 52 -3.40 -14.40 4.38
C ASP A 52 -3.92 -13.63 3.18
N LEU A 53 -3.01 -13.06 2.37
CA LEU A 53 -3.36 -12.33 1.15
C LEU A 53 -3.93 -13.25 0.08
N ILE A 54 -3.38 -14.47 -0.05
CA ILE A 54 -3.92 -15.51 -0.93
C ILE A 54 -5.35 -15.85 -0.49
N LEU A 55 -5.60 -15.97 0.82
CA LEU A 55 -6.93 -16.26 1.34
C LEU A 55 -7.92 -15.11 1.07
N ILE A 56 -7.52 -13.86 1.29
CA ILE A 56 -8.35 -12.66 1.02
C ILE A 56 -8.70 -12.55 -0.47
N CYS A 57 -7.83 -13.02 -1.36
CA CYS A 57 -8.08 -13.07 -2.81
C CYS A 57 -8.85 -14.32 -3.25
N ASP A 58 -9.47 -15.06 -2.34
CA ASP A 58 -10.16 -16.33 -2.64
C ASP A 58 -9.29 -17.32 -3.44
N ARG A 59 -7.99 -17.38 -3.07
CA ARG A 59 -6.98 -18.24 -3.72
C ARG A 59 -6.85 -18.03 -5.23
N ALA A 60 -7.23 -16.86 -5.74
CA ALA A 60 -7.09 -16.53 -7.16
C ALA A 60 -5.63 -16.44 -7.63
N TYR A 61 -4.68 -16.30 -6.69
CA TYR A 61 -3.25 -16.17 -6.98
C TYR A 61 -2.42 -17.10 -6.10
N THR A 62 -1.28 -17.53 -6.63
CA THR A 62 -0.30 -18.32 -5.90
C THR A 62 0.73 -17.42 -5.21
N ARG A 63 1.48 -18.00 -4.26
CA ARG A 63 2.63 -17.32 -3.63
C ARG A 63 3.66 -16.88 -4.67
N ALA A 64 3.86 -17.65 -5.73
CA ALA A 64 4.78 -17.31 -6.81
C ALA A 64 4.30 -16.06 -7.57
N ASP A 65 3.00 -15.94 -7.85
CA ASP A 65 2.42 -14.78 -8.54
C ASP A 65 2.63 -13.48 -7.73
N ILE A 66 2.43 -13.55 -6.41
CA ILE A 66 2.63 -12.40 -5.51
C ILE A 66 4.11 -12.00 -5.48
N LEU A 67 5.02 -12.97 -5.33
CA LEU A 67 6.46 -12.68 -5.31
C LEU A 67 7.00 -12.17 -6.65
N GLU A 68 6.44 -12.61 -7.77
CA GLU A 68 6.78 -12.08 -9.10
C GLU A 68 6.28 -10.65 -9.26
N MET A 69 5.03 -10.38 -8.89
CA MET A 69 4.46 -9.05 -8.91
C MET A 69 5.22 -8.10 -7.97
N GLU A 70 5.67 -8.58 -6.81
CA GLU A 70 6.43 -7.80 -5.84
C GLU A 70 7.72 -7.30 -6.47
N ARG A 71 8.49 -8.20 -7.09
CA ARG A 71 9.72 -7.83 -7.81
C ARG A 71 9.43 -6.83 -8.92
N ARG A 72 8.35 -7.01 -9.68
CA ARG A 72 7.96 -6.06 -10.75
C ARG A 72 7.67 -4.68 -10.19
N ILE A 73 6.85 -4.57 -9.15
CA ILE A 73 6.49 -3.28 -8.55
C ILE A 73 7.74 -2.57 -8.03
N VAL A 74 8.53 -3.26 -7.21
CA VAL A 74 9.71 -2.65 -6.56
C VAL A 74 10.76 -2.23 -7.59
N ASN A 75 11.02 -3.05 -8.62
CA ASN A 75 11.92 -2.68 -9.71
C ASN A 75 11.40 -1.49 -10.51
N THR A 76 10.10 -1.45 -10.83
CA THR A 76 9.47 -0.33 -11.57
C THR A 76 9.59 0.99 -10.81
N LEU A 77 9.51 0.92 -9.47
CA LEU A 77 9.63 2.07 -8.58
C LEU A 77 11.08 2.36 -8.16
N ASN A 78 12.07 1.61 -8.67
CA ASN A 78 13.47 1.71 -8.27
C ASN A 78 13.67 1.65 -6.75
N PHE A 79 12.90 0.80 -6.06
CA PHE A 79 12.91 0.67 -4.59
C PHE A 79 12.56 1.97 -3.83
N ASN A 80 12.06 3.01 -4.51
CA ASN A 80 11.70 4.28 -3.89
C ASN A 80 10.31 4.21 -3.24
N MET A 81 10.25 3.66 -2.03
CA MET A 81 9.03 3.50 -1.23
C MET A 81 8.86 4.63 -0.19
N SER A 82 9.95 5.32 0.15
CA SER A 82 10.01 6.41 1.13
C SER A 82 9.50 7.72 0.55
N VAL A 83 8.18 7.86 0.41
CA VAL A 83 7.56 9.08 -0.14
C VAL A 83 6.57 9.69 0.84
N PRO A 84 6.47 11.03 0.90
CA PRO A 84 5.48 11.67 1.74
C PRO A 84 4.08 11.40 1.17
N THR A 85 3.18 10.91 2.02
CA THR A 85 1.77 10.72 1.68
C THR A 85 0.94 11.92 2.13
N PRO A 86 -0.27 12.13 1.57
CA PRO A 86 -1.18 13.18 2.04
C PRO A 86 -1.45 13.13 3.55
N TYR A 87 -1.46 11.92 4.11
CA TYR A 87 -1.64 11.68 5.54
C TYR A 87 -0.62 12.41 6.42
N CYS A 88 0.67 12.40 6.05
CA CYS A 88 1.72 13.09 6.79
C CYS A 88 1.46 14.60 6.88
N PHE A 89 1.01 15.20 5.77
CA PHE A 89 0.71 16.63 5.71
C PHE A 89 -0.56 16.97 6.49
N MET A 90 -1.60 16.14 6.36
CA MET A 90 -2.84 16.31 7.10
C MET A 90 -2.60 16.34 8.60
N ARG A 91 -1.87 15.36 9.15
CA ARG A 91 -1.48 15.34 10.57
C ARG A 91 -0.68 16.58 10.97
N ARG A 92 0.24 17.03 10.11
CA ARG A 92 1.05 18.23 10.37
C ARG A 92 0.21 19.51 10.42
N PHE A 93 -0.80 19.63 9.55
CA PHE A 93 -1.69 20.79 9.48
C PHE A 93 -2.71 20.80 10.61
N LEU A 94 -3.31 19.66 10.96
CA LEU A 94 -4.21 19.53 12.12
C LEU A 94 -3.52 19.97 13.41
N LYS A 95 -2.28 19.48 13.64
CA LYS A 95 -1.47 19.91 14.78
C LYS A 95 -1.15 21.40 14.77
N ALA A 96 -0.92 22.00 13.60
CA ALA A 96 -0.66 23.44 13.48
C ALA A 96 -1.92 24.29 13.75
N ALA A 97 -3.08 23.77 13.37
CA ALA A 97 -4.38 24.43 13.54
C ALA A 97 -4.94 24.31 14.97
N GLN A 98 -4.27 23.59 15.88
CA GLN A 98 -4.77 23.27 17.22
C GLN A 98 -6.17 22.62 17.19
N SER A 99 -6.46 21.81 16.17
CA SER A 99 -7.77 21.18 16.01
C SER A 99 -8.08 20.21 17.16
N GLU A 100 -9.35 20.14 17.58
CA GLU A 100 -9.79 19.18 18.60
C GLU A 100 -9.48 17.74 18.18
N LYS A 101 -9.14 16.88 19.15
CA LYS A 101 -8.86 15.43 18.96
C LYS A 101 -9.96 14.69 18.18
N LYS A 102 -11.19 15.19 18.19
CA LYS A 102 -12.33 14.59 17.47
C LYS A 102 -12.21 14.75 15.94
N LEU A 103 -11.54 15.79 15.46
CA LEU A 103 -11.22 15.98 14.04
C LEU A 103 -10.02 15.13 13.61
N GLU A 104 -9.07 14.86 14.52
CA GLU A 104 -7.94 13.95 14.28
C GLU A 104 -8.38 12.48 14.14
N LEU A 105 -9.58 12.13 14.61
CA LEU A 105 -10.16 10.77 14.51
C LEU A 105 -11.02 10.57 13.26
N LEU A 106 -11.31 11.63 12.51
CA LEU A 106 -12.14 11.60 11.29
C LEU A 106 -11.29 11.53 10.01
N SER A 107 -9.98 11.45 10.16
CA SER A 107 -8.99 11.74 9.14
C SER A 107 -8.02 10.57 9.03
#